data_AF-A0A6A6YUX4-F1
#
_entry.id   AF-A0A6A6YUX4-F1
#
_cell.length_a   1.000
_cell.length_b   1.000
_cell.length_c   1.000
_cell.angle_alpha   90.00
_cell.angle_beta   90.00
_cell.angle_gamma   90.00
#
_symmetry.space_group_name_H-M   'P 1'
#
loop_
_entity.id
_entity.type
_entity.pdbx_description
1 polymer ?
#
loop_
_entity_poly.entity_id
_entity_poly.type
_entity_poly.pdbx_seq_one_letter_code
_entity_poly.pdbx_strand_id
1 'polypeptide(L)'
;PWMQLIRFLNNLIRLPGAESSNWTSEFPHERRDGSEHCPEDFLSRGQIWSHSYWPADWFDDVRSNLDPELSCAARLKKIRIQRILWLGVKIARVSP
;
A
#
# COMPACT_ATOMS: atom_id res chain seq x y z
N PRO A 1 17.76 -1.10 12.63
CA PRO A 1 16.40 -0.56 12.40
C PRO A 1 15.25 -1.58 12.58
N TRP A 2 15.49 -2.89 12.41
CA TRP A 2 14.45 -3.93 12.38
C TRP A 2 13.55 -4.00 13.63
N MET A 3 14.10 -3.79 14.82
CA MET A 3 13.32 -3.82 16.05
C MET A 3 12.22 -2.73 16.09
N GLN A 4 12.52 -1.53 15.58
CA GLN A 4 11.55 -0.45 15.50
C GLN A 4 10.48 -0.77 14.46
N LEU A 5 10.87 -1.36 13.32
CA LEU A 5 9.94 -1.82 12.29
C LEU A 5 8.99 -2.88 12.84
N ILE A 6 9.51 -3.90 13.55
CA ILE A 6 8.68 -4.96 14.16
C ILE A 6 7.68 -4.35 15.16
N ARG A 7 8.13 -3.44 16.04
CA ARG A 7 7.23 -2.76 16.98
C ARG A 7 6.14 -1.98 16.26
N PHE A 8 6.49 -1.28 15.18
CA PHE A 8 5.54 -0.54 14.37
C PHE A 8 4.52 -1.46 13.68
N LEU A 9 4.95 -2.55 13.04
CA LEU A 9 4.09 -3.53 12.39
C LEU A 9 3.15 -4.23 13.40
N ASN A 10 3.66 -4.58 14.59
CA ASN A 10 2.86 -5.18 15.67
C ASN A 10 1.79 -4.23 16.23
N ASN A 11 2.00 -2.92 16.13
CA ASN A 11 0.97 -1.93 16.47
C ASN A 11 -0.03 -1.78 15.32
N LEU A 12 0.45 -1.76 14.07
CA LEU A 12 -0.38 -1.64 12.86
C LEU A 12 -1.41 -2.75 12.72
N ILE A 13 -1.05 -4.00 13.03
CA ILE A 13 -1.96 -5.15 12.91
C ILE A 13 -3.17 -5.05 13.86
N ARG A 14 -3.09 -4.23 14.91
CA ARG A 14 -4.18 -4.01 15.87
C ARG A 14 -5.12 -2.88 15.45
N LEU A 15 -4.81 -2.16 14.36
CA LEU A 15 -5.61 -1.03 13.91
C LEU A 15 -6.72 -1.50 12.94
N PRO A 16 -7.88 -0.81 12.95
CA PRO A 16 -8.94 -1.04 11.98
C PRO A 16 -8.40 -0.94 10.54
N GLY A 17 -8.69 -1.94 9.73
CA GLY A 17 -8.21 -2.06 8.34
C GLY A 17 -7.16 -3.14 8.12
N ALA A 18 -6.47 -3.59 9.18
CA ALA A 18 -5.51 -4.67 9.09
C ALA A 18 -6.14 -6.03 8.75
N GLU A 19 -7.41 -6.24 9.14
CA GLU A 19 -8.23 -7.46 8.95
C GLU A 19 -8.17 -8.06 7.53
N SER A 20 -8.05 -7.17 6.54
CA SER A 20 -8.17 -7.49 5.11
C SER A 20 -6.83 -7.45 4.38
N SER A 21 -5.73 -7.36 5.12
CA SER A 21 -4.39 -7.45 4.54
C SER A 21 -4.17 -8.89 4.07
N ASN A 22 -3.98 -9.08 2.77
CA ASN A 22 -3.58 -10.36 2.25
C ASN A 22 -2.12 -10.63 2.68
N TRP A 23 -1.87 -11.74 3.36
CA TRP A 23 -0.51 -12.17 3.72
C TRP A 23 0.18 -12.87 2.54
N THR A 24 -0.31 -12.64 1.32
CA THR A 24 0.15 -13.28 0.08
C THR A 24 1.35 -12.53 -0.51
N SER A 25 1.97 -13.09 -1.55
CA SER A 25 3.08 -12.43 -2.27
C SER A 25 2.62 -11.33 -3.22
N GLU A 26 1.35 -11.35 -3.59
CA GLU A 26 0.74 -10.48 -4.59
C GLU A 26 0.36 -9.13 -4.00
N PHE A 27 0.20 -8.13 -4.86
CA PHE A 27 -0.12 -6.78 -4.44
C PHE A 27 -1.47 -6.75 -3.68
N PRO A 28 -1.61 -5.98 -2.58
CA PRO A 28 -2.77 -6.09 -1.68
C PRO A 28 -4.08 -5.47 -2.19
N HIS A 29 -4.06 -4.87 -3.37
CA HIS A 29 -5.21 -4.15 -3.93
C HIS A 29 -5.38 -4.51 -5.40
N GLU A 30 -6.62 -4.70 -5.80
CA GLU A 30 -6.99 -4.83 -7.20
C GLU A 30 -7.26 -3.45 -7.79
N ARG A 31 -6.95 -3.27 -9.07
CA ARG A 31 -7.27 -2.05 -9.80
C ARG A 31 -8.79 -1.91 -9.95
N ARG A 32 -9.30 -0.70 -9.74
CA ARG A 32 -10.71 -0.34 -9.82
C ARG A 32 -10.84 1.01 -10.51
N ASP A 33 -11.40 2.00 -9.82
CA ASP A 33 -11.80 3.30 -10.32
C ASP A 33 -10.86 4.43 -9.88
N GLY A 34 -9.73 4.10 -9.25
CA GLY A 34 -8.83 5.06 -8.64
C GLY A 34 -8.92 5.10 -7.11
N SER A 35 -9.96 4.51 -6.51
CA SER A 35 -10.18 4.51 -5.06
C SER A 35 -9.11 3.74 -4.27
N GLU A 36 -8.39 2.86 -4.94
CA GLU A 36 -7.28 2.05 -4.44
C GLU A 36 -5.94 2.81 -4.37
N HIS A 37 -5.86 4.00 -4.96
CA HIS A 37 -4.65 4.82 -4.96
C HIS A 37 -4.59 5.75 -3.75
N CYS A 38 -3.36 5.99 -3.30
CA CYS A 38 -3.05 7.06 -2.38
C CYS A 38 -2.31 8.20 -3.12
N PRO A 39 -2.37 9.44 -2.62
CA PRO A 39 -1.65 10.57 -3.22
C PRO A 39 -0.14 10.31 -3.42
N GLU A 40 0.50 9.62 -2.48
CA GLU A 40 1.92 9.26 -2.54
C GLU A 40 2.29 8.31 -3.71
N ASP A 41 1.31 7.59 -4.28
CA ASP A 41 1.54 6.65 -5.39
C ASP A 41 1.91 7.43 -6.65
N PHE A 42 1.19 8.53 -6.91
CA PHE A 42 1.42 9.39 -8.05
C PHE A 42 2.74 10.17 -7.94
N LEU A 43 3.17 10.48 -6.72
CA LEU A 43 4.49 11.08 -6.48
C LEU A 43 5.60 10.07 -6.77
N SER A 44 5.36 8.79 -6.51
CA SER A 44 6.35 7.72 -6.65
C SER A 44 6.43 7.16 -8.07
N ARG A 45 5.35 7.20 -8.86
CA ARG A 45 5.24 6.50 -10.17
C ARG A 45 6.38 6.78 -11.17
N GLY A 46 6.96 7.97 -11.14
CA GLY A 46 8.04 8.37 -12.05
C GLY A 46 9.44 7.98 -11.56
N GLN A 47 9.55 7.36 -10.39
CA GLN A 47 10.82 6.98 -9.79
C GLN A 47 11.21 5.57 -10.22
N ILE A 48 12.42 5.40 -10.76
CA ILE A 48 12.95 4.12 -11.27
C ILE A 48 12.84 3.00 -10.22
N TRP A 49 13.13 3.31 -8.95
CA TRP A 49 13.07 2.31 -7.86
C TRP A 49 11.65 1.78 -7.61
N SER A 50 10.62 2.52 -8.00
CA SER A 50 9.23 2.14 -7.76
C SER A 50 8.66 1.23 -8.85
N HIS A 51 9.34 1.08 -10.00
CA HIS A 51 8.83 0.30 -11.13
C HIS A 51 8.61 -1.18 -10.78
N SER A 52 9.40 -1.73 -9.85
CA SER A 52 9.23 -3.12 -9.38
C SER A 52 8.22 -3.27 -8.23
N TYR A 53 7.68 -2.16 -7.73
CA TYR A 53 6.72 -2.17 -6.62
C TYR A 53 5.28 -2.31 -7.13
N TRP A 54 4.94 -1.61 -8.21
CA TRP A 54 3.58 -1.54 -8.74
C TRP A 54 3.27 -2.73 -9.66
N PRO A 55 2.03 -3.24 -9.66
CA PRO A 55 1.54 -4.11 -10.72
C PRO A 55 1.66 -3.45 -12.10
N ALA A 56 1.68 -4.27 -13.16
CA ALA A 56 1.51 -3.77 -14.51
C ALA A 56 0.18 -2.99 -14.61
N ASP A 57 0.19 -1.92 -15.40
CA ASP A 57 -0.99 -1.10 -15.71
C ASP A 57 -1.66 -0.47 -14.48
N TRP A 58 -0.96 -0.41 -13.33
CA TRP A 58 -1.51 0.11 -12.08
C TRP A 58 -1.98 1.56 -12.21
N PHE A 59 -1.32 2.37 -13.04
CA PHE A 59 -1.62 3.80 -13.20
C PHE A 59 -2.37 4.14 -14.50
N ASP A 60 -2.79 3.16 -15.29
CA ASP A 60 -3.47 3.42 -16.55
C ASP A 60 -4.91 3.89 -16.31
N ASP A 61 -5.41 4.78 -17.18
CA ASP A 61 -6.75 5.37 -17.10
C ASP A 61 -7.13 6.04 -15.76
N VAL A 62 -6.17 6.21 -14.86
CA VAL A 62 -6.40 6.89 -13.58
C VAL A 62 -6.39 8.39 -13.80
N ARG A 63 -7.50 9.05 -13.46
CA ARG A 63 -7.55 10.51 -13.46
C ARG A 63 -6.48 11.05 -12.52
N SER A 64 -5.64 11.95 -13.01
CA SER A 64 -4.49 12.49 -12.27
C SER A 64 -4.89 13.29 -11.03
N ASN A 65 -6.15 13.71 -10.94
CA ASN A 65 -6.76 14.29 -9.75
C ASN A 65 -7.61 13.23 -9.04
N LEU A 66 -7.12 12.76 -7.89
CA LEU A 66 -7.97 12.02 -6.96
C LEU A 66 -9.15 12.93 -6.57
N ASP A 67 -10.36 12.45 -6.78
CA ASP A 67 -11.57 13.10 -6.30
C ASP A 67 -11.43 13.40 -4.79
N PRO A 68 -11.87 14.56 -4.29
CA PRO A 68 -11.94 14.84 -2.85
C PRO A 68 -12.61 13.71 -2.05
N GLU A 69 -13.62 13.02 -2.61
CA GLU A 69 -14.26 11.85 -2.00
C GLU A 69 -13.29 10.66 -1.92
N LEU A 70 -12.47 10.47 -2.96
CA LEU A 70 -11.31 9.56 -3.00
C LEU A 70 -10.10 10.08 -2.21
N SER A 71 -10.24 11.14 -1.42
CA SER A 71 -9.21 11.63 -0.48
C SER A 71 -9.61 11.45 0.99
N CYS A 72 -10.69 10.73 1.28
CA CYS A 72 -11.13 10.45 2.65
C CYS A 72 -10.02 9.80 3.50
N ALA A 73 -9.67 10.46 4.62
CA ALA A 73 -8.54 10.09 5.47
C ALA A 73 -8.65 8.66 6.04
N ALA A 74 -9.85 8.21 6.40
CA ALA A 74 -10.07 6.86 6.92
C ALA A 74 -9.78 5.78 5.87
N ARG A 75 -10.19 6.03 4.62
CA ARG A 75 -9.95 5.13 3.48
C ARG A 75 -8.47 5.05 3.13
N LEU A 76 -7.82 6.20 2.99
CA LEU A 76 -6.37 6.28 2.73
C LEU A 76 -5.57 5.60 3.85
N LYS A 77 -5.98 5.79 5.11
CA LYS A 77 -5.35 5.11 6.26
C LYS A 77 -5.46 3.59 6.13
N LYS A 78 -6.63 3.05 5.74
CA LYS A 78 -6.83 1.61 5.53
C LYS A 78 -5.89 1.07 4.45
N ILE A 79 -5.83 1.71 3.28
CA ILE A 79 -4.96 1.31 2.16
C ILE A 79 -3.49 1.29 2.59
N ARG A 80 -3.05 2.33 3.31
CA ARG A 80 -1.69 2.42 3.85
C ARG A 80 -1.37 1.28 4.81
N ILE A 81 -2.27 0.99 5.77
CA ILE A 81 -2.08 -0.11 6.73
C ILE A 81 -1.88 -1.43 5.97
N GLN A 82 -2.74 -1.72 4.99
CA GLN A 82 -2.67 -2.96 4.20
C GLN A 82 -1.34 -3.05 3.42
N ARG A 83 -0.92 -1.98 2.74
CA ARG A 83 0.34 -1.96 1.97
C ARG A 83 1.58 -2.07 2.84
N ILE A 84 1.58 -1.42 4.01
CA ILE A 84 2.70 -1.49 4.95
C ILE A 84 2.83 -2.90 5.54
N LEU A 85 1.70 -3.52 5.93
CA LEU A 85 1.71 -4.90 6.45
C LEU A 85 2.18 -5.89 5.37
N TRP A 86 1.69 -5.74 4.14
CA TRP A 86 2.16 -6.53 2.99
C TRP A 86 3.67 -6.39 2.76
N LEU A 87 4.20 -5.17 2.80
CA LEU A 87 5.65 -4.93 2.71
C LEU A 87 6.41 -5.61 3.85
N GLY A 88 5.88 -5.60 5.07
CA GLY A 88 6.44 -6.33 6.20
C GLY A 88 6.59 -7.82 5.93
N VAL A 89 5.59 -8.45 5.32
CA VAL A 89 5.64 -9.86 4.89
C VAL A 89 6.71 -10.09 3.82
N LYS A 90 6.77 -9.22 2.81
CA LYS A 90 7.76 -9.32 1.72
C LYS A 90 9.19 -9.26 2.27
N ILE A 91 9.45 -8.34 3.20
CA ILE A 91 10.74 -8.21 3.89
C ILE A 91 11.06 -9.47 4.69
N ALA A 92 10.09 -10.00 5.46
CA ALA A 92 10.29 -11.19 6.28
C ALA A 92 10.62 -12.44 5.44
N ARG A 93 10.10 -12.53 4.20
CA ARG A 93 10.37 -13.65 3.28
C ARG A 93 11.75 -13.63 2.63
N VAL A 94 12.37 -12.46 2.51
CA VAL A 94 13.72 -12.30 1.94
C VAL A 94 14.80 -12.19 3.02
N SER A 95 14.39 -12.08 4.29
CA SER A 95 15.30 -12.09 5.43
C SER A 95 15.63 -13.55 5.78
N PRO A 96 16.92 -13.92 5.85
CA PRO A 96 17.34 -15.27 6.24
C PRO A 96 17.02 -15.62 7.69
#